data_AF-A0A7L1NHI9-F1
#
_entry.id   AF-A0A7L1NHI9-F1
#
_cell.length_a   1.000
_cell.length_b   1.000
_cell.length_c   1.000
_cell.angle_alpha   90.00
_cell.angle_beta   90.00
_cell.angle_gamma   90.00
#
_symmetry.space_group_name_H-M   'P 1'
#
loop_
_entity.id
_entity.type
_entity.pdbx_description
1 polymer ?
#
loop_
_entity_poly.entity_id
_entity_poly.type
_entity_poly.pdbx_seq_one_letter_code
_entity_poly.pdbx_strand_id
1 'polypeptide(L)'
;GRTLFVIPFSMGPVGSPLAKVGLQLTDSPYVAASMRIMTRVGQQHCPQLAHGDFVRCLHSVGRPLPLSEPLVNGWPCDPSRTLVAHVPSERRIVSFGSGYGGNSLLAKKCFALRIASRMARDEGWLAEHMLILGITDPKGRKRYIAAAFPSACGKTNLAMMRPSLPGWKVNCVGDDIAWMKFDDEGRLRAINPESGFFGVAPGTSEKTNPVAMATMRANTIFTNVAHTSDGGVYWEGIDQPLSPGVTVTSWLGKPWAPG
;
A
#
# COMPACT_ATOMS: atom_id res chain seq x y z
N GLY A 1 -24.52 14.53 -3.14
CA GLY A 1 -23.68 15.71 -3.45
C GLY A 1 -22.21 15.50 -3.16
N ARG A 2 -21.57 14.43 -3.66
CA ARG A 2 -20.11 14.26 -3.61
C ARG A 2 -19.60 13.95 -5.01
N THR A 3 -18.35 14.29 -5.30
CA THR A 3 -17.68 13.90 -6.54
C THR A 3 -17.43 12.39 -6.56
N LEU A 4 -17.75 11.74 -7.66
CA LEU A 4 -17.33 10.37 -7.94
C LEU A 4 -16.02 10.41 -8.72
N PHE A 5 -14.93 9.98 -8.11
CA PHE A 5 -13.64 9.79 -8.76
C PHE A 5 -13.64 8.43 -9.49
N VAL A 6 -13.20 8.45 -10.74
CA VAL A 6 -13.00 7.25 -11.57
C VAL A 6 -11.50 7.03 -11.73
N ILE A 7 -10.97 5.96 -11.15
CA ILE A 7 -9.53 5.70 -11.03
C ILE A 7 -9.19 4.44 -11.84
N PRO A 8 -8.79 4.55 -13.12
CA PRO A 8 -8.20 3.44 -13.86
C PRO A 8 -6.79 3.18 -13.34
N PHE A 9 -6.48 1.92 -12.99
CA PHE A 9 -5.16 1.58 -12.45
C PHE A 9 -4.65 0.22 -12.93
N SER A 10 -3.33 0.10 -13.04
CA SER A 10 -2.62 -1.16 -13.30
C SER A 10 -1.94 -1.67 -12.02
N MET A 11 -2.17 -2.94 -11.72
CA MET A 11 -1.40 -3.72 -10.76
C MET A 11 -0.27 -4.44 -11.50
N GLY A 12 0.96 -4.06 -11.19
CA GLY A 12 2.17 -4.49 -11.87
C GLY A 12 2.71 -3.47 -12.88
N PRO A 13 3.95 -3.66 -13.36
CA PRO A 13 4.53 -2.84 -14.41
C PRO A 13 3.66 -2.85 -15.67
N VAL A 14 3.47 -1.69 -16.28
CA VAL A 14 2.68 -1.54 -17.51
C VAL A 14 3.31 -2.37 -18.62
N GLY A 15 2.51 -3.20 -19.29
CA GLY A 15 2.99 -4.14 -20.32
C GLY A 15 3.52 -5.47 -19.80
N SER A 16 3.61 -5.68 -18.48
CA SER A 16 3.94 -7.00 -17.92
C SER A 16 2.84 -8.00 -18.25
N PRO A 17 3.17 -9.25 -18.66
CA PRO A 17 2.18 -10.30 -18.87
C PRO A 17 1.51 -10.75 -17.56
N LEU A 18 2.11 -10.42 -16.40
CA LEU A 18 1.53 -10.67 -15.08
C LEU A 18 0.70 -9.49 -14.57
N ALA A 19 0.71 -8.34 -15.24
CA ALA A 19 -0.08 -7.20 -14.80
C ALA A 19 -1.58 -7.44 -15.01
N LYS A 20 -2.38 -6.89 -14.11
CA LYS A 20 -3.85 -6.92 -14.19
C LYS A 20 -4.38 -5.52 -13.93
N VAL A 21 -5.48 -5.16 -14.59
CA VAL A 21 -6.08 -3.83 -14.48
C VAL A 21 -7.31 -3.82 -13.60
N GLY A 22 -7.58 -2.66 -13.00
CA GLY A 22 -8.80 -2.40 -12.26
C GLY A 22 -9.33 -0.99 -12.50
N LEU A 23 -10.60 -0.81 -12.19
CA LEU A 23 -11.26 0.50 -12.20
C LEU A 23 -11.89 0.72 -10.84
N GLN A 24 -11.36 1.69 -10.09
CA GLN A 24 -11.90 2.05 -8.79
C GLN A 24 -12.76 3.31 -8.87
N LEU A 25 -14.01 3.17 -8.42
CA LEU A 25 -14.93 4.26 -8.17
C LEU A 25 -14.86 4.62 -6.69
N THR A 26 -14.70 5.90 -6.37
CA THR A 26 -14.68 6.36 -4.97
C THR A 26 -15.20 7.78 -4.83
N ASP A 27 -15.79 8.09 -3.68
CA ASP A 27 -16.18 9.45 -3.28
C ASP A 27 -15.15 10.15 -2.37
N SER A 28 -13.92 9.65 -2.30
CA SER A 28 -12.88 10.10 -1.36
C SER A 28 -11.63 10.60 -2.10
N PRO A 29 -11.29 11.90 -1.97
CA PRO A 29 -10.04 12.44 -2.50
C PRO A 29 -8.79 11.80 -1.89
N TYR A 30 -8.82 11.43 -0.60
CA TYR A 30 -7.73 10.70 0.07
C TYR A 30 -7.43 9.38 -0.64
N VAL A 31 -8.48 8.62 -0.99
CA VAL A 31 -8.34 7.37 -1.72
C VAL A 31 -7.75 7.61 -3.10
N ALA A 32 -8.20 8.64 -3.83
CA ALA A 32 -7.67 8.98 -5.13
C ALA A 32 -6.16 9.32 -5.09
N ALA A 33 -5.73 10.13 -4.11
CA ALA A 33 -4.34 10.50 -3.93
C ALA A 33 -3.46 9.29 -3.54
N SER A 34 -3.91 8.49 -2.59
CA SER A 34 -3.18 7.29 -2.14
C SER A 34 -3.11 6.20 -3.21
N MET A 35 -4.17 6.01 -4.01
CA MET A 35 -4.15 5.10 -5.16
C MET A 35 -3.12 5.52 -6.21
N ARG A 36 -2.90 6.82 -6.42
CA ARG A 36 -1.85 7.33 -7.32
C ARG A 36 -0.43 7.00 -6.84
N ILE A 37 -0.22 6.89 -5.53
CA ILE A 37 1.06 6.46 -4.97
C ILE A 37 1.20 4.94 -5.08
N MET A 38 0.15 4.21 -4.69
CA MET A 38 0.20 2.75 -4.52
C MET A 38 0.00 1.95 -5.82
N THR A 39 -0.53 2.57 -6.87
CA THR A 39 -0.76 1.95 -8.18
C THR A 39 -0.34 2.86 -9.33
N ARG A 40 -0.21 2.29 -10.54
CA ARG A 40 -0.03 3.09 -11.77
C ARG A 40 -1.39 3.56 -12.27
N VAL A 41 -1.74 4.80 -11.97
CA VAL A 41 -3.03 5.41 -12.34
C VAL A 41 -2.97 6.06 -13.72
N GLY A 42 -3.96 5.79 -14.55
CA GLY A 42 -4.19 6.48 -15.83
C GLY A 42 -4.66 5.54 -16.94
N GLN A 43 -5.51 6.06 -17.82
CA GLN A 43 -6.13 5.27 -18.89
C GLN A 43 -5.10 4.71 -19.87
N GLN A 44 -4.04 5.47 -20.17
CA GLN A 44 -2.94 5.03 -21.03
C GLN A 44 -2.21 3.77 -20.52
N HIS A 45 -2.37 3.44 -19.25
CA HIS A 45 -1.77 2.25 -18.64
C HIS A 45 -2.70 1.03 -18.64
N CYS A 46 -3.95 1.20 -19.08
CA CYS A 46 -5.01 0.20 -18.95
C CYS A 46 -5.79 0.01 -20.26
N PRO A 47 -5.14 -0.32 -21.40
CA PRO A 47 -5.84 -0.56 -22.67
C PRO A 47 -6.92 -1.65 -22.55
N GLN A 48 -6.74 -2.61 -21.64
CA GLN A 48 -7.67 -3.70 -21.37
C GLN A 48 -9.04 -3.24 -20.87
N LEU A 49 -9.16 -2.00 -20.33
CA LEU A 49 -10.45 -1.45 -19.91
C LEU A 49 -11.45 -1.39 -21.07
N ALA A 50 -10.99 -1.16 -22.31
CA ALA A 50 -11.85 -1.11 -23.48
C ALA A 50 -12.50 -2.47 -23.82
N HIS A 51 -11.89 -3.57 -23.36
CA HIS A 51 -12.36 -4.94 -23.61
C HIS A 51 -13.22 -5.49 -22.47
N GLY A 52 -13.47 -4.70 -21.42
CA GLY A 52 -14.26 -5.13 -20.27
C GLY A 52 -13.55 -6.10 -19.31
N ASP A 53 -12.27 -6.42 -19.57
CA ASP A 53 -11.47 -7.31 -18.73
C ASP A 53 -10.71 -6.53 -17.65
N PHE A 54 -11.40 -6.24 -16.54
CA PHE A 54 -10.81 -5.55 -15.39
C PHE A 54 -11.54 -5.89 -14.09
N VAL A 55 -10.86 -5.68 -12.96
CA VAL A 55 -11.49 -5.79 -11.63
C VAL A 55 -12.29 -4.53 -11.31
N ARG A 56 -13.58 -4.72 -11.05
CA ARG A 56 -14.55 -3.67 -10.72
C ARG A 56 -14.47 -3.35 -9.23
N CYS A 57 -13.98 -2.17 -8.89
CA CYS A 57 -13.80 -1.75 -7.50
C CYS A 57 -14.76 -0.61 -7.16
N LEU A 58 -15.78 -0.85 -6.35
CA LEU A 58 -16.70 0.17 -5.86
C LEU A 58 -16.37 0.52 -4.40
N HIS A 59 -16.13 1.79 -4.11
CA HIS A 59 -15.87 2.28 -2.77
C HIS A 59 -16.74 3.51 -2.45
N SER A 60 -17.27 3.58 -1.24
CA SER A 60 -17.84 4.82 -0.67
C SER A 60 -17.52 4.93 0.81
N VAL A 61 -17.24 6.15 1.26
CA VAL A 61 -17.12 6.45 2.70
C VAL A 61 -18.45 6.37 3.46
N GLY A 62 -19.58 6.26 2.75
CA GLY A 62 -20.90 6.02 3.34
C GLY A 62 -21.55 7.23 4.01
N ARG A 63 -21.08 8.45 3.70
CA ARG A 63 -21.54 9.70 4.34
C ARG A 63 -22.11 10.68 3.31
N PRO A 64 -23.34 10.47 2.81
CA PRO A 64 -23.97 11.37 1.84
C PRO A 64 -24.13 12.79 2.41
N LEU A 65 -24.32 13.77 1.52
CA LEU A 65 -24.64 15.16 1.88
C LEU A 65 -26.13 15.45 1.61
N PRO A 66 -26.82 16.23 2.47
CA PRO A 66 -26.32 16.82 3.72
C PRO A 66 -25.99 15.76 4.78
N LEU A 67 -25.05 16.07 5.68
CA LEU A 67 -24.61 15.13 6.71
C LEU A 67 -25.72 14.90 7.74
N SER A 68 -25.94 13.65 8.12
CA SER A 68 -26.86 13.28 9.21
C SER A 68 -26.26 13.50 10.61
N GLU A 69 -24.93 13.50 10.71
CA GLU A 69 -24.19 13.70 11.96
C GLU A 69 -22.84 14.39 11.67
N PRO A 70 -22.23 15.10 12.65
CA PRO A 70 -20.93 15.72 12.49
C PRO A 70 -19.82 14.73 12.10
N LEU A 71 -18.77 15.22 11.44
CA LEU A 71 -17.55 14.45 11.20
C LEU A 71 -16.60 14.58 12.38
N VAL A 72 -15.99 13.47 12.79
CA VAL A 72 -14.83 13.50 13.69
C VAL A 72 -13.58 13.77 12.84
N ASN A 73 -12.79 14.78 13.20
CA ASN A 73 -11.53 15.15 12.54
C ASN A 73 -11.64 15.39 11.02
N GLY A 74 -12.82 15.82 10.54
CA GLY A 74 -13.07 15.99 9.10
C GLY A 74 -13.03 14.69 8.28
N TRP A 75 -13.05 13.53 8.94
CA TRP A 75 -12.93 12.22 8.31
C TRP A 75 -14.31 11.57 8.09
N PRO A 76 -14.81 11.47 6.85
CA PRO A 76 -16.06 10.77 6.58
C PRO A 76 -15.86 9.25 6.68
N CYS A 77 -16.65 8.62 7.55
CA CYS A 77 -16.79 7.18 7.65
C CYS A 77 -18.17 6.82 8.23
N ASP A 78 -18.58 5.57 8.04
CA ASP A 78 -19.74 4.94 8.66
C ASP A 78 -19.31 3.61 9.30
N PRO A 79 -18.78 3.66 10.53
CA PRO A 79 -18.25 2.47 11.20
C PRO A 79 -19.32 1.37 11.39
N SER A 80 -20.55 1.77 11.71
CA SER A 80 -21.65 0.83 12.04
C SER A 80 -22.07 -0.03 10.86
N ARG A 81 -21.95 0.49 9.63
CA ARG A 81 -22.31 -0.21 8.39
C ARG A 81 -21.10 -0.57 7.53
N THR A 82 -19.89 -0.51 8.10
CA THR A 82 -18.68 -0.83 7.34
C THR A 82 -18.71 -2.26 6.82
N LEU A 83 -18.54 -2.42 5.50
CA LEU A 83 -18.54 -3.72 4.83
C LEU A 83 -17.50 -3.72 3.71
N VAL A 84 -16.66 -4.76 3.65
CA VAL A 84 -15.68 -4.96 2.58
C VAL A 84 -15.92 -6.33 1.93
N ALA A 85 -16.70 -6.35 0.85
CA ALA A 85 -17.14 -7.54 0.15
C ALA A 85 -16.27 -7.83 -1.09
N HIS A 86 -16.07 -9.12 -1.36
CA HIS A 86 -15.31 -9.63 -2.50
C HIS A 86 -16.17 -10.65 -3.23
N VAL A 87 -16.37 -10.48 -4.53
CA VAL A 87 -17.16 -11.39 -5.38
C VAL A 87 -16.27 -11.85 -6.53
N PRO A 88 -15.44 -12.89 -6.31
CA PRO A 88 -14.42 -13.31 -7.28
C PRO A 88 -15.00 -13.75 -8.63
N SER A 89 -16.16 -14.42 -8.63
CA SER A 89 -16.86 -14.85 -9.84
C SER A 89 -17.25 -13.70 -10.77
N GLU A 90 -17.41 -12.50 -10.21
CA GLU A 90 -17.77 -11.29 -10.96
C GLU A 90 -16.59 -10.31 -11.12
N ARG A 91 -15.38 -10.69 -10.69
CA ARG A 91 -14.21 -9.81 -10.60
C ARG A 91 -14.56 -8.47 -9.93
N ARG A 92 -15.35 -8.53 -8.84
CA ARG A 92 -15.93 -7.35 -8.19
C ARG A 92 -15.49 -7.25 -6.73
N ILE A 93 -15.18 -6.01 -6.33
CA ILE A 93 -14.94 -5.61 -4.94
C ILE A 93 -15.90 -4.48 -4.63
N VAL A 94 -16.60 -4.58 -3.49
CA VAL A 94 -17.50 -3.53 -3.01
C VAL A 94 -17.14 -3.22 -1.57
N SER A 95 -16.78 -1.97 -1.30
CA SER A 95 -16.41 -1.49 0.03
C SER A 95 -17.23 -0.27 0.41
N PHE A 96 -17.76 -0.27 1.62
CA PHE A 96 -18.61 0.78 2.15
C PHE A 96 -18.19 1.14 3.57
N GLY A 97 -18.27 2.43 3.92
CA GLY A 97 -18.20 2.94 5.28
C GLY A 97 -16.79 3.22 5.82
N SER A 98 -15.72 2.77 5.18
CA SER A 98 -14.35 2.96 5.67
C SER A 98 -13.43 3.61 4.64
N GLY A 99 -12.93 4.81 4.94
CA GLY A 99 -11.93 5.50 4.12
C GLY A 99 -10.49 5.03 4.32
N TYR A 100 -10.22 4.04 5.18
CA TYR A 100 -8.87 3.73 5.66
C TYR A 100 -8.20 2.55 4.94
N GLY A 101 -6.95 2.78 4.51
CA GLY A 101 -5.99 1.74 4.12
C GLY A 101 -6.57 0.61 3.26
N GLY A 102 -6.42 -0.65 3.72
CA GLY A 102 -6.84 -1.83 2.96
C GLY A 102 -8.34 -1.95 2.70
N ASN A 103 -9.18 -1.17 3.39
CA ASN A 103 -10.63 -1.14 3.15
C ASN A 103 -10.99 -0.18 2.01
N SER A 104 -10.16 0.83 1.72
CA SER A 104 -10.47 1.87 0.75
C SER A 104 -9.54 1.89 -0.45
N LEU A 105 -8.27 1.51 -0.30
CA LEU A 105 -7.31 1.29 -1.38
C LEU A 105 -7.53 -0.11 -1.94
N LEU A 106 -8.59 -0.29 -2.74
CA LEU A 106 -9.10 -1.61 -3.13
C LEU A 106 -8.10 -2.42 -3.96
N ALA A 107 -7.16 -1.75 -4.63
CA ALA A 107 -6.02 -2.36 -5.28
C ALA A 107 -5.15 -3.20 -4.32
N LYS A 108 -4.97 -2.78 -3.06
CA LYS A 108 -3.95 -3.32 -2.16
C LYS A 108 -4.29 -4.74 -1.67
N LYS A 109 -5.17 -4.88 -0.68
CA LYS A 109 -5.48 -6.20 -0.11
C LYS A 109 -6.65 -6.87 -0.81
N CYS A 110 -7.69 -6.10 -1.15
CA CYS A 110 -8.91 -6.63 -1.74
C CYS A 110 -8.64 -7.22 -3.13
N PHE A 111 -7.97 -6.47 -4.00
CA PHE A 111 -7.58 -6.99 -5.31
C PHE A 111 -6.32 -7.84 -5.19
N ALA A 112 -5.18 -7.27 -4.82
CA ALA A 112 -3.90 -7.95 -5.07
C ALA A 112 -3.60 -9.18 -4.22
N LEU A 113 -4.42 -9.47 -3.21
CA LEU A 113 -4.40 -10.76 -2.51
C LEU A 113 -5.71 -11.53 -2.69
N ARG A 114 -6.88 -10.97 -2.34
CA ARG A 114 -8.11 -11.78 -2.27
C ARG A 114 -8.66 -12.16 -3.64
N ILE A 115 -8.92 -11.18 -4.51
CA ILE A 115 -9.36 -11.47 -5.88
C ILE A 115 -8.23 -12.14 -6.67
N ALA A 116 -7.00 -11.62 -6.53
CA ALA A 116 -5.84 -12.13 -7.25
C ALA A 116 -5.51 -13.59 -6.91
N SER A 117 -5.57 -14.01 -5.64
CA SER A 117 -5.30 -15.41 -5.28
C SER A 117 -6.32 -16.38 -5.89
N ARG A 118 -7.58 -15.94 -6.04
CA ARG A 118 -8.57 -16.74 -6.76
C ARG A 118 -8.26 -16.83 -8.25
N MET A 119 -7.92 -15.70 -8.88
CA MET A 119 -7.47 -15.68 -10.28
C MET A 119 -6.23 -16.54 -10.48
N ALA A 120 -5.28 -16.45 -9.55
CA ALA A 120 -4.02 -17.18 -9.55
C ALA A 120 -4.23 -18.70 -9.49
N ARG A 121 -5.15 -19.16 -8.63
CA ARG A 121 -5.59 -20.55 -8.59
C ARG A 121 -6.17 -21.00 -9.94
N ASP A 122 -7.03 -20.20 -10.54
CA ASP A 122 -7.74 -20.56 -11.78
C ASP A 122 -6.82 -20.48 -13.02
N GLU A 123 -5.78 -19.64 -13.00
CA GLU A 123 -4.89 -19.35 -14.14
C GLU A 123 -3.46 -19.92 -14.00
N GLY A 124 -3.16 -20.64 -12.92
CA GLY A 124 -1.86 -21.32 -12.72
C GLY A 124 -0.71 -20.39 -12.33
N TRP A 125 -0.94 -19.43 -11.41
CA TRP A 125 0.09 -18.58 -10.82
C TRP A 125 -0.16 -18.39 -9.31
N LEU A 126 0.61 -17.55 -8.62
CA LEU A 126 0.53 -17.32 -7.17
C LEU A 126 0.39 -15.83 -6.84
N ALA A 127 -0.51 -15.49 -5.91
CA ALA A 127 -0.67 -14.12 -5.42
C ALA A 127 -0.50 -14.11 -3.89
N GLU A 128 0.65 -13.65 -3.43
CA GLU A 128 1.12 -13.93 -2.07
C GLU A 128 1.40 -12.66 -1.26
N HIS A 129 1.22 -12.78 0.06
CA HIS A 129 1.59 -11.75 1.03
C HIS A 129 3.10 -11.81 1.34
N MET A 130 3.91 -11.54 0.32
CA MET A 130 5.37 -11.66 0.35
C MET A 130 6.06 -10.36 -0.06
N LEU A 131 7.15 -10.04 0.63
CA LEU A 131 8.15 -9.13 0.08
C LEU A 131 8.92 -9.81 -1.06
N ILE A 132 9.57 -9.03 -1.91
CA ILE A 132 10.54 -9.48 -2.90
C ILE A 132 11.80 -8.62 -2.76
N LEU A 133 12.95 -9.26 -2.57
CA LEU A 133 14.25 -8.59 -2.56
C LEU A 133 15.26 -9.29 -3.45
N GLY A 134 16.22 -8.53 -3.97
CA GLY A 134 17.43 -9.04 -4.58
C GLY A 134 18.60 -8.93 -3.61
N ILE A 135 19.30 -10.03 -3.36
CA ILE A 135 20.51 -10.07 -2.54
C ILE A 135 21.72 -10.37 -3.43
N THR A 136 22.80 -9.60 -3.28
CA THR A 136 24.04 -9.76 -4.03
C THR A 136 25.17 -10.07 -3.06
N ASP A 137 25.90 -11.16 -3.31
CA ASP A 137 27.06 -11.57 -2.50
C ASP A 137 28.32 -10.74 -2.84
N PRO A 138 29.39 -10.82 -2.01
CA PRO A 138 30.64 -10.08 -2.27
C PRO A 138 31.35 -10.46 -3.58
N LYS A 139 30.97 -11.59 -4.21
CA LYS A 139 31.49 -12.02 -5.52
C LYS A 139 30.63 -11.52 -6.69
N GLY A 140 29.61 -10.70 -6.42
CA GLY A 140 28.72 -10.12 -7.42
C GLY A 140 27.58 -11.04 -7.87
N ARG A 141 27.39 -12.21 -7.25
CA ARG A 141 26.28 -13.11 -7.61
C ARG A 141 24.99 -12.64 -6.98
N LYS A 142 23.98 -12.36 -7.81
CA LYS A 142 22.67 -11.90 -7.38
C LYS A 142 21.62 -13.01 -7.40
N ARG A 143 20.81 -13.09 -6.35
CA ARG A 143 19.64 -13.96 -6.24
C ARG A 143 18.44 -13.15 -5.76
N TYR A 144 17.23 -13.61 -6.10
CA TYR A 144 15.99 -13.02 -5.63
C TYR A 144 15.31 -13.95 -4.64
N ILE A 145 14.74 -13.36 -3.58
CA ILE A 145 14.07 -14.08 -2.49
C ILE A 145 12.70 -13.43 -2.28
N ALA A 146 11.68 -14.27 -2.10
CA ALA A 146 10.39 -13.87 -1.58
C ALA A 146 10.22 -14.38 -0.13
N ALA A 147 9.61 -13.58 0.74
CA ALA A 147 9.39 -13.96 2.14
C ALA A 147 8.04 -13.48 2.66
N ALA A 148 7.27 -14.40 3.26
CA ALA A 148 6.00 -14.12 3.91
C ALA A 148 6.17 -14.04 5.42
N PHE A 149 5.93 -12.86 6.00
CA PHE A 149 5.73 -12.68 7.44
C PHE A 149 4.34 -12.07 7.68
N PRO A 150 3.71 -12.31 8.84
CA PRO A 150 2.49 -11.61 9.22
C PRO A 150 2.67 -10.07 9.22
N SER A 151 1.55 -9.35 9.36
CA SER A 151 1.61 -7.89 9.53
C SER A 151 2.44 -7.51 10.76
N ALA A 152 3.15 -6.39 10.70
CA ALA A 152 4.06 -5.90 11.75
C ALA A 152 5.23 -6.84 12.13
N CYS A 153 5.48 -7.92 11.38
CA CYS A 153 6.60 -8.84 11.62
C CYS A 153 7.85 -8.55 10.75
N GLY A 154 8.08 -7.30 10.36
CA GLY A 154 9.37 -6.87 9.78
C GLY A 154 9.59 -7.10 8.28
N LYS A 155 8.54 -7.33 7.47
CA LYS A 155 8.70 -7.45 6.00
C LYS A 155 9.39 -6.23 5.38
N THR A 156 8.91 -5.03 5.69
CA THR A 156 9.48 -3.78 5.14
C THR A 156 10.93 -3.57 5.58
N ASN A 157 11.27 -3.90 6.83
CA ASN A 157 12.65 -3.84 7.32
C ASN A 157 13.57 -4.80 6.55
N LEU A 158 13.13 -6.04 6.29
CA LEU A 158 13.92 -7.00 5.52
C LEU A 158 14.04 -6.60 4.04
N ALA A 159 12.94 -6.16 3.42
CA ALA A 159 12.92 -5.75 2.01
C ALA A 159 13.84 -4.54 1.74
N MET A 160 13.95 -3.63 2.71
CA MET A 160 14.75 -2.41 2.64
C MET A 160 16.04 -2.47 3.47
N MET A 161 16.49 -3.67 3.82
CA MET A 161 17.62 -3.87 4.73
C MET A 161 18.89 -3.18 4.20
N ARG A 162 19.60 -2.50 5.11
CA ARG A 162 21.01 -2.15 4.92
C ARG A 162 21.85 -3.27 5.57
N PRO A 163 22.53 -4.14 4.80
CA PRO A 163 23.26 -5.26 5.37
C PRO A 163 24.38 -4.77 6.29
N SER A 164 24.54 -5.41 7.46
CA SER A 164 25.69 -5.18 8.35
C SER A 164 26.95 -5.92 7.89
N LEU A 165 26.79 -6.96 7.05
CA LEU A 165 27.89 -7.74 6.51
C LEU A 165 28.57 -6.99 5.34
N PRO A 166 29.89 -6.74 5.39
CA PRO A 166 30.61 -6.09 4.31
C PRO A 166 30.50 -6.84 2.97
N GLY A 167 30.40 -6.08 1.87
CA GLY A 167 30.32 -6.61 0.52
C GLY A 167 28.96 -7.17 0.11
N TRP A 168 27.99 -7.31 1.03
CA TRP A 168 26.63 -7.70 0.70
C TRP A 168 25.76 -6.50 0.34
N LYS A 169 24.87 -6.69 -0.64
CA LYS A 169 23.92 -5.66 -1.07
C LYS A 169 22.51 -6.21 -1.16
N VAL A 170 21.53 -5.44 -0.67
CA VAL A 170 20.10 -5.73 -0.78
C VAL A 170 19.45 -4.66 -1.67
N ASN A 171 18.54 -5.10 -2.54
CA ASN A 171 17.70 -4.25 -3.37
C ASN A 171 16.23 -4.63 -3.16
N CYS A 172 15.39 -3.66 -2.78
CA CYS A 172 13.96 -3.85 -2.67
C CYS A 172 13.32 -3.93 -4.06
N VAL A 173 12.46 -4.94 -4.28
CA VAL A 173 11.53 -4.98 -5.41
C VAL A 173 10.10 -4.67 -4.92
N GLY A 174 9.71 -5.22 -3.78
CA GLY A 174 8.45 -4.92 -3.08
C GLY A 174 8.50 -5.40 -1.63
N ASP A 175 7.66 -4.85 -0.76
CA ASP A 175 7.70 -5.15 0.69
C ASP A 175 6.47 -5.90 1.22
N ASP A 176 5.44 -6.09 0.39
CA ASP A 176 4.15 -6.56 0.88
C ASP A 176 3.48 -7.59 -0.04
N ILE A 177 3.49 -7.41 -1.36
CA ILE A 177 2.77 -8.30 -2.29
C ILE A 177 3.69 -8.83 -3.39
N ALA A 178 3.58 -10.13 -3.67
CA ALA A 178 4.26 -10.79 -4.78
C ALA A 178 3.24 -11.51 -5.66
N TRP A 179 3.26 -11.25 -6.97
CA TRP A 179 2.60 -12.10 -7.95
C TRP A 179 3.64 -12.91 -8.69
N MET A 180 3.51 -14.22 -8.68
CA MET A 180 4.55 -15.15 -9.13
C MET A 180 4.01 -16.19 -10.10
N LYS A 181 4.73 -16.46 -11.19
CA LYS A 181 4.37 -17.47 -12.20
C LYS A 181 5.62 -18.15 -12.73
N PHE A 182 5.57 -19.46 -12.96
CA PHE A 182 6.63 -20.16 -13.68
C PHE A 182 6.65 -19.71 -15.15
N ASP A 183 7.84 -19.41 -15.68
CA ASP A 183 8.04 -19.21 -17.10
C ASP A 183 8.25 -20.53 -17.85
N ASP A 184 8.42 -20.44 -19.16
CA ASP A 184 8.61 -21.59 -20.06
C ASP A 184 9.92 -22.35 -19.78
N GLU A 185 10.88 -21.74 -19.08
CA GLU A 185 12.12 -22.38 -18.61
C GLU A 185 12.00 -22.98 -17.20
N GLY A 186 10.80 -22.97 -16.60
CA GLY A 186 10.54 -23.51 -15.27
C GLY A 186 11.08 -22.63 -14.13
N ARG A 187 11.38 -21.35 -14.38
CA ARG A 187 11.82 -20.39 -13.34
C ARG A 187 10.61 -19.65 -12.79
N LEU A 188 10.50 -19.60 -11.46
CA LEU A 188 9.47 -18.80 -10.80
C LEU A 188 9.80 -17.30 -10.92
N ARG A 189 9.10 -16.60 -11.82
CA ARG A 189 9.19 -15.13 -12.00
C ARG A 189 8.25 -14.44 -11.04
N ALA A 190 8.68 -13.32 -10.48
CA ALA A 190 7.90 -12.53 -9.54
C ALA A 190 7.84 -11.06 -9.96
N ILE A 191 6.69 -10.43 -9.78
CA ILE A 191 6.53 -8.97 -9.83
C ILE A 191 6.01 -8.44 -8.49
N ASN A 192 6.40 -7.21 -8.15
CA ASN A 192 5.66 -6.40 -7.20
C ASN A 192 4.50 -5.73 -7.97
N PRO A 193 3.23 -6.04 -7.64
CA PRO A 193 2.11 -5.41 -8.31
C PRO A 193 1.89 -3.95 -7.87
N GLU A 194 2.47 -3.50 -6.75
CA GLU A 194 2.33 -2.15 -6.21
C GLU A 194 3.33 -1.17 -6.84
N SER A 195 3.07 0.14 -6.70
CA SER A 195 4.00 1.21 -7.11
C SER A 195 4.51 2.09 -5.97
N GLY A 196 4.13 1.76 -4.74
CA GLY A 196 4.53 2.49 -3.54
C GLY A 196 4.57 1.59 -2.31
N PHE A 197 4.90 2.17 -1.17
CA PHE A 197 4.97 1.48 0.12
C PHE A 197 3.89 2.05 1.05
N PHE A 198 3.09 1.16 1.64
CA PHE A 198 2.08 1.53 2.66
C PHE A 198 2.51 0.90 3.99
N GLY A 199 3.59 1.44 4.53
CA GLY A 199 4.28 0.91 5.71
C GLY A 199 3.70 1.39 7.03
N VAL A 200 3.98 0.64 8.09
CA VAL A 200 3.70 1.04 9.48
C VAL A 200 4.76 2.05 9.91
N ALA A 201 4.34 3.23 10.39
CA ALA A 201 5.27 4.27 10.85
C ALA A 201 5.88 3.93 12.23
N PRO A 202 5.11 3.61 13.29
CA PRO A 202 5.68 3.27 14.60
C PRO A 202 6.77 2.20 14.53
N GLY A 203 7.88 2.43 15.24
CA GLY A 203 9.08 1.60 15.23
C GLY A 203 10.05 1.83 14.07
N THR A 204 9.70 2.66 13.08
CA THR A 204 10.61 3.05 11.99
C THR A 204 11.55 4.16 12.45
N SER A 205 12.86 3.95 12.35
CA SER A 205 13.90 4.94 12.68
C SER A 205 15.12 4.80 11.78
N GLU A 206 16.08 5.72 11.90
CA GLU A 206 17.38 5.61 11.21
C GLU A 206 18.15 4.35 11.62
N LYS A 207 17.86 3.80 12.81
CA LYS A 207 18.45 2.53 13.28
C LYS A 207 17.73 1.32 12.69
N THR A 208 16.40 1.31 12.67
CA THR A 208 15.63 0.12 12.27
C THR A 208 15.40 0.03 10.77
N ASN A 209 15.27 1.16 10.06
CA ASN A 209 15.09 1.23 8.62
C ASN A 209 15.48 2.60 8.04
N PRO A 210 16.79 2.89 7.88
CA PRO A 210 17.26 4.16 7.32
C PRO A 210 16.80 4.39 5.87
N VAL A 211 16.54 3.31 5.12
CA VAL A 211 16.06 3.41 3.74
C VAL A 211 14.60 3.89 3.71
N ALA A 212 13.75 3.40 4.62
CA ALA A 212 12.39 3.93 4.77
C ALA A 212 12.41 5.40 5.22
N MET A 213 13.25 5.76 6.21
CA MET A 213 13.40 7.15 6.66
C MET A 213 13.79 8.08 5.52
N ALA A 214 14.72 7.67 4.65
CA ALA A 214 15.09 8.43 3.45
C ALA A 214 13.95 8.49 2.42
N THR A 215 13.22 7.39 2.21
CA THR A 215 12.13 7.29 1.23
C THR A 215 10.97 8.21 1.57
N MET A 216 10.63 8.36 2.86
CA MET A 216 9.46 9.12 3.29
C MET A 216 9.68 10.63 3.43
N ARG A 217 10.86 11.16 3.09
CA ARG A 217 11.20 12.59 3.25
C ARG A 217 10.42 13.52 2.32
N ALA A 218 9.94 13.03 1.20
CA ALA A 218 9.20 13.82 0.22
C ALA A 218 8.08 12.99 -0.42
N ASN A 219 7.05 13.67 -0.93
CA ASN A 219 5.95 13.06 -1.69
C ASN A 219 5.25 11.90 -0.95
N THR A 220 5.18 11.99 0.38
CA THR A 220 4.60 10.96 1.26
C THR A 220 3.37 11.50 1.97
N ILE A 221 2.32 10.68 2.01
CA ILE A 221 1.12 10.95 2.80
C ILE A 221 1.21 10.14 4.08
N PHE A 222 1.29 10.82 5.23
CA PHE A 222 1.20 10.18 6.53
C PHE A 222 -0.26 10.12 7.00
N THR A 223 -0.64 9.07 7.71
CA THR A 223 -1.99 8.90 8.27
C THR A 223 -1.87 8.44 9.71
N ASN A 224 -2.51 9.17 10.63
CA ASN A 224 -2.52 8.90 12.08
C ASN A 224 -1.13 8.86 12.73
N VAL A 225 -0.22 9.75 12.31
CA VAL A 225 1.01 10.05 13.08
C VAL A 225 0.82 11.34 13.86
N ALA A 226 1.68 11.60 14.84
CA ALA A 226 1.73 12.89 15.49
C ALA A 226 2.42 13.93 14.58
N HIS A 227 2.10 15.21 14.78
CA HIS A 227 2.68 16.33 14.06
C HIS A 227 3.42 17.25 15.04
N THR A 228 4.62 17.69 14.67
CA THR A 228 5.46 18.57 15.48
C THR A 228 5.22 20.04 15.13
N SER A 229 5.44 20.96 16.07
CA SER A 229 5.16 22.40 15.86
C SER A 229 5.98 23.05 14.74
N ASP A 230 7.07 22.43 14.32
CA ASP A 230 7.96 22.85 13.23
C ASP A 230 7.61 22.22 11.86
N GLY A 231 6.46 21.53 11.75
CA GLY A 231 5.98 20.98 10.48
C GLY A 231 6.41 19.54 10.19
N GLY A 232 7.05 18.87 11.17
CA GLY A 232 7.49 17.49 11.08
C GLY A 232 6.44 16.47 11.54
N VAL A 233 6.89 15.22 11.60
CA VAL A 233 6.09 14.06 12.04
C VAL A 233 6.76 13.36 13.20
N TYR A 234 5.97 12.72 14.04
CA TYR A 234 6.45 11.96 15.19
C TYR A 234 5.65 10.67 15.38
N TRP A 235 6.32 9.63 15.87
CA TRP A 235 5.72 8.35 16.28
C TRP A 235 6.62 7.66 17.29
N GLU A 236 6.04 6.69 18.00
CA GLU A 236 6.75 5.86 18.96
C GLU A 236 7.88 5.09 18.27
N GLY A 237 9.11 5.24 18.77
CA GLY A 237 10.29 4.57 18.22
C GLY A 237 10.93 5.25 17.01
N ILE A 238 10.61 6.52 16.70
CA ILE A 238 11.30 7.30 15.66
C ILE A 238 12.80 7.54 15.97
N ASP A 239 13.18 7.45 17.25
CA ASP A 239 14.57 7.51 17.74
C ASP A 239 15.31 8.79 17.33
N GLN A 240 14.59 9.91 17.32
CA GLN A 240 15.11 11.25 17.05
C GLN A 240 14.66 12.22 18.15
N PRO A 241 15.59 12.94 18.80
CA PRO A 241 15.22 13.93 19.81
C PRO A 241 14.50 15.11 19.16
N LEU A 242 13.51 15.66 19.87
CA LEU A 242 12.88 16.92 19.49
C LEU A 242 13.81 18.08 19.86
N SER A 243 13.94 19.06 18.97
CA SER A 243 14.67 20.30 19.28
C SER A 243 14.02 21.02 20.48
N PRO A 244 14.80 21.73 21.31
CA PRO A 244 14.25 22.48 22.44
C PRO A 244 13.10 23.41 22.02
N GLY A 245 11.97 23.34 22.72
CA GLY A 245 10.78 24.15 22.45
C GLY A 245 9.82 23.59 21.39
N VAL A 246 10.18 22.53 20.67
CA VAL A 246 9.26 21.84 19.75
C VAL A 246 8.20 21.09 20.55
N THR A 247 6.93 21.32 20.22
CA THR A 247 5.79 20.62 20.84
C THR A 247 5.19 19.59 19.88
N VAL A 248 4.45 18.63 20.41
CA VAL A 248 3.84 17.55 19.64
C VAL A 248 2.32 17.57 19.79
N THR A 249 1.61 17.42 18.67
CA THR A 249 0.17 17.15 18.65
C THR A 249 -0.05 15.71 18.23
N SER A 250 -0.73 14.93 19.07
CA SER A 250 -1.07 13.53 18.80
C SER A 250 -2.00 13.38 17.60
N TRP A 251 -2.12 12.15 17.07
CA TRP A 251 -3.05 11.81 15.98
C TRP A 251 -4.54 12.03 16.33
N LEU A 252 -4.86 12.22 17.61
CA LEU A 252 -6.20 12.59 18.10
C LEU A 252 -6.43 14.12 18.15
N GLY A 253 -5.47 14.92 17.71
CA GLY A 253 -5.55 16.39 17.74
C GLY A 253 -5.35 16.98 19.14
N LYS A 254 -4.69 16.26 20.06
CA LYS A 254 -4.44 16.71 21.44
C LYS A 254 -2.95 16.98 21.67
N PRO A 255 -2.58 17.98 22.50
CA PRO A 255 -1.21 18.15 22.98
C PRO A 255 -0.66 16.85 23.55
N TRP A 256 0.59 16.55 23.25
CA TRP A 256 1.27 15.33 23.69
C TRP A 256 2.72 15.64 24.03
N ALA A 257 3.27 14.90 24.99
CA ALA A 257 4.67 14.97 25.38
C ALA A 257 5.21 13.54 25.56
N PRO A 258 6.50 13.29 25.26
CA PRO A 258 7.12 12.00 25.53
C PRO A 258 7.08 11.63 27.03
N GLY A 259 6.64 10.41 27.34
CA GLY A 259 6.43 9.89 28.70
C GLY A 259 4.99 9.47 28.93
#